data_AF-A0A7W7QWD7-F1
#
_entry.id   AF-A0A7W7QWD7-F1
#
_cell.length_a   1.000
_cell.length_b   1.000
_cell.length_c   1.000
_cell.angle_alpha   90.00
_cell.angle_beta   90.00
_cell.angle_gamma   90.00
#
_symmetry.space_group_name_H-M   'P 1'
#
loop_
_entity.id
_entity.type
_entity.pdbx_description
1 polymer ?
#
loop_
_entity_poly.entity_id
_entity_poly.type
_entity_poly.pdbx_seq_one_letter_code
_entity_poly.pdbx_strand_id
1 'polypeptide(L)'
;MLMTTAGEILKQHRRRDVAKLAEAGITGILVFVGLVASLHVIDPGRDPISITVSEYVLGPYGWLLSFAALAFGLGVLALTAAIAATLPSPRPRVGLTLLATAGLGMVVVGAFPTDPIDPTDPRFVTTSGVIHAAAGILAFTCFALAGPLLTRPILKATSTTRVRGLALLPPAGYAIFWATGILDNQLGGLFGNRSATGLGERFMAMTFIIWLITAALGIRRAMRQG
;
A
#
# COMPACT_ATOMS: atom_id res chain seq x y z
N MET A 1 -11.62 -18.60 42.35
CA MET A 1 -12.09 -17.56 41.42
C MET A 1 -11.05 -16.44 41.42
N LEU A 2 -10.12 -16.43 40.46
CA LEU A 2 -9.00 -15.49 40.45
C LEU A 2 -9.52 -14.10 40.09
N MET A 3 -9.41 -13.13 41.00
CA MET A 3 -9.68 -11.71 40.70
C MET A 3 -8.61 -11.23 39.72
N THR A 4 -8.99 -11.06 38.45
CA THR A 4 -8.17 -10.41 37.43
C THR A 4 -7.86 -8.98 37.90
N THR A 5 -6.59 -8.61 37.94
CA THR A 5 -6.18 -7.28 38.40
C THR A 5 -6.57 -6.21 37.37
N ALA A 6 -6.81 -4.97 37.79
CA ALA A 6 -7.11 -3.87 36.88
C ALA A 6 -6.03 -3.69 35.78
N GLY A 7 -4.77 -3.99 36.09
CA GLY A 7 -3.66 -3.98 35.14
C GLY A 7 -3.78 -5.04 34.03
N GLU A 8 -4.24 -6.25 34.36
CA GLU A 8 -4.48 -7.30 33.38
C GLU A 8 -5.64 -6.95 32.45
N ILE A 9 -6.70 -6.33 32.98
CA ILE A 9 -7.84 -5.85 32.20
C ILE A 9 -7.38 -4.79 31.18
N LEU A 10 -6.63 -3.78 31.62
CA LEU A 10 -6.11 -2.73 30.73
C LEU A 10 -5.20 -3.31 29.63
N LYS A 11 -4.35 -4.27 29.98
CA LYS A 11 -3.48 -4.97 29.02
C LYS A 11 -4.31 -5.72 27.97
N GLN A 12 -5.37 -6.40 28.38
CA GLN A 12 -6.25 -7.13 27.47
C GLN A 12 -6.99 -6.19 26.51
N HIS A 13 -7.50 -5.06 26.99
CA HIS A 13 -8.15 -4.04 26.16
C HIS A 13 -7.19 -3.50 25.10
N ARG A 14 -5.98 -3.11 25.51
CA ARG A 14 -4.94 -2.64 24.59
C ARG A 14 -4.64 -3.66 23.49
N ARG A 15 -4.47 -4.93 23.84
CA ARG A 15 -4.22 -6.00 22.84
C ARG A 15 -5.37 -6.14 21.86
N ARG A 16 -6.62 -6.07 22.34
CA ARG A 16 -7.81 -6.12 21.48
C ARG A 16 -7.84 -4.93 20.51
N ASP A 17 -7.52 -3.73 20.98
CA ASP A 17 -7.51 -2.53 20.13
C ASP A 17 -6.43 -2.60 19.06
N VAL A 18 -5.24 -3.09 19.39
CA VAL A 18 -4.17 -3.34 18.40
C VAL A 18 -4.60 -4.39 17.37
N ALA A 19 -5.29 -5.46 17.78
CA ALA A 19 -5.83 -6.46 16.85
C ALA A 19 -6.87 -5.85 15.90
N LYS A 20 -7.79 -5.02 16.41
CA LYS A 20 -8.79 -4.32 15.61
C LYS A 20 -8.15 -3.36 14.59
N LEU A 21 -7.10 -2.64 14.97
CA LEU A 21 -6.34 -1.78 14.06
C LEU A 21 -5.68 -2.59 12.93
N ALA A 22 -5.09 -3.75 13.24
CA ALA A 22 -4.53 -4.64 12.23
C ALA A 22 -5.62 -5.20 11.29
N GLU A 23 -6.81 -5.50 11.82
CA GLU A 23 -7.98 -5.94 11.03
C GLU A 23 -8.55 -4.85 10.14
N ALA A 24 -8.63 -3.61 10.63
CA ALA A 24 -8.99 -2.45 9.84
C ALA A 24 -7.98 -2.25 8.69
N GLY A 25 -6.68 -2.43 8.97
CA GLY A 25 -5.65 -2.41 7.93
C GLY A 25 -5.84 -3.45 6.85
N ILE A 26 -6.09 -4.71 7.24
CA ILE A 26 -6.41 -5.79 6.29
C ILE A 26 -7.65 -5.43 5.46
N THR A 27 -8.70 -4.92 6.11
CA THR A 27 -9.96 -4.58 5.45
C THR A 27 -9.76 -3.50 4.40
N GLY A 28 -9.08 -2.40 4.72
CA GLY A 28 -8.80 -1.32 3.77
C GLY A 28 -7.99 -1.80 2.56
N ILE A 29 -7.01 -2.69 2.78
CA ILE A 29 -6.21 -3.30 1.70
C ILE A 29 -7.07 -4.22 0.82
N LEU A 30 -7.95 -5.03 1.41
CA LEU A 30 -8.83 -5.93 0.65
C LEU A 30 -9.91 -5.18 -0.12
N VAL A 31 -10.42 -4.07 0.42
CA VAL A 31 -11.34 -3.17 -0.30
C VAL A 31 -10.65 -2.62 -1.54
N PHE A 32 -9.41 -2.16 -1.43
CA PHE A 32 -8.63 -1.72 -2.60
C PHE A 32 -8.49 -2.82 -3.66
N VAL A 33 -8.07 -4.02 -3.25
CA VAL A 33 -7.93 -5.16 -4.18
C VAL A 33 -9.26 -5.48 -4.87
N GLY A 34 -10.36 -5.54 -4.11
CA GLY A 34 -11.68 -5.86 -4.65
C GLY A 34 -12.19 -4.80 -5.63
N LEU A 35 -12.01 -3.51 -5.31
CA LEU A 35 -12.45 -2.42 -6.17
C LEU A 35 -11.61 -2.31 -7.45
N VAL A 36 -10.29 -2.47 -7.35
CA VAL A 36 -9.42 -2.51 -8.53
C VAL A 36 -9.76 -3.71 -9.41
N ALA A 37 -9.89 -4.91 -8.83
CA ALA A 37 -10.30 -6.09 -9.59
C ALA A 37 -11.70 -5.93 -10.24
N SER A 38 -12.62 -5.21 -9.59
CA SER A 38 -13.92 -4.89 -10.19
C SER A 38 -13.77 -3.95 -11.38
N LEU A 39 -12.90 -2.93 -11.29
CA LEU A 39 -12.60 -2.01 -12.39
C LEU A 39 -12.07 -2.75 -13.63
N HIS A 40 -11.24 -3.77 -13.44
CA HIS A 40 -10.79 -4.65 -14.54
C HIS A 40 -11.93 -5.36 -15.29
N VAL A 41 -13.03 -5.66 -14.60
CA VAL A 41 -14.17 -6.38 -15.17
C VAL A 41 -15.17 -5.41 -15.81
N ILE A 42 -15.44 -4.28 -15.17
CA ILE A 42 -16.49 -3.34 -15.58
C ILE A 42 -16.00 -2.28 -16.58
N ASP A 43 -14.68 -2.07 -16.68
CA ASP A 43 -14.05 -1.19 -17.68
C ASP A 43 -13.04 -1.97 -18.56
N PRO A 44 -13.50 -2.97 -19.34
CA PRO A 44 -12.63 -3.85 -20.12
C PRO A 44 -11.95 -3.13 -21.30
N GLY A 45 -12.40 -1.93 -21.66
CA GLY A 45 -11.80 -1.13 -22.74
C GLY A 45 -10.44 -0.54 -22.37
N ARG A 46 -10.09 -0.52 -21.08
CA ARG A 46 -8.79 -0.06 -20.59
C ARG A 46 -7.83 -1.23 -20.42
N ASP A 47 -6.83 -1.28 -21.30
CA ASP A 47 -5.82 -2.33 -21.31
C ASP A 47 -4.96 -2.31 -20.02
N PRO A 48 -5.07 -3.33 -19.14
CA PRO A 48 -4.35 -3.34 -17.87
C PRO A 48 -2.85 -3.58 -17.99
N ILE A 49 -2.35 -3.92 -19.19
CA ILE A 49 -0.91 -4.06 -19.44
C ILE A 49 -0.28 -2.68 -19.58
N SER A 50 -0.90 -1.81 -20.39
CA SER A 50 -0.33 -0.51 -20.72
C SER A 50 -0.72 0.61 -19.78
N ILE A 51 -1.97 0.66 -19.30
CA ILE A 51 -2.39 1.76 -18.42
C ILE A 51 -2.11 1.47 -16.95
N THR A 52 -1.69 2.48 -16.20
CA THR A 52 -1.54 2.40 -14.74
C THR A 52 -2.90 2.18 -14.07
N VAL A 53 -2.88 1.61 -12.87
CA VAL A 53 -4.05 1.50 -12.00
C VAL A 53 -4.63 2.89 -11.74
N SER A 54 -3.78 3.92 -11.57
CA SER A 54 -4.22 5.32 -11.39
C SER A 54 -5.09 5.84 -12.54
N GLU A 55 -4.85 5.40 -13.78
CA GLU A 55 -5.59 5.85 -14.97
C GLU A 55 -7.04 5.36 -15.04
N TYR A 56 -7.44 4.37 -14.22
CA TYR A 56 -8.87 4.03 -14.11
C TYR A 56 -9.71 5.21 -13.58
N VAL A 57 -9.11 6.17 -12.89
CA VAL A 57 -9.82 7.38 -12.41
C VAL A 57 -10.40 8.21 -13.57
N LEU A 58 -9.83 8.08 -14.77
CA LEU A 58 -10.25 8.79 -15.97
C LEU A 58 -11.44 8.10 -16.67
N GLY A 59 -11.85 6.92 -16.21
CA GLY A 59 -12.98 6.16 -16.74
C GLY A 59 -14.32 6.56 -16.11
N PRO A 60 -15.45 6.06 -16.64
CA PRO A 60 -16.79 6.34 -16.12
C PRO A 60 -17.00 5.86 -14.67
N TYR A 61 -16.20 4.87 -14.24
CA TYR A 61 -16.22 4.32 -12.88
C TYR A 61 -15.04 4.80 -12.02
N GLY A 62 -14.35 5.87 -12.43
CA GLY A 62 -13.11 6.33 -11.79
C GLY A 62 -13.24 6.66 -10.30
N TRP A 63 -14.43 7.06 -9.86
CA TRP A 63 -14.73 7.28 -8.44
C TRP A 63 -14.49 6.04 -7.57
N LEU A 64 -14.65 4.81 -8.11
CA LEU A 64 -14.33 3.57 -7.39
C LEU A 64 -12.84 3.49 -7.06
N LEU A 65 -11.97 3.98 -7.96
CA LEU A 65 -10.54 3.99 -7.70
C LEU A 65 -10.19 5.01 -6.60
N SER A 66 -10.81 6.18 -6.60
CA SER A 66 -10.66 7.17 -5.52
C SER A 66 -11.02 6.55 -4.17
N PHE A 67 -12.15 5.85 -4.06
CA PHE A 67 -12.52 5.13 -2.82
C PHE A 67 -11.55 4.00 -2.49
N ALA A 68 -11.08 3.25 -3.48
CA ALA A 68 -10.09 2.20 -3.29
C ALA A 68 -8.81 2.77 -2.66
N ALA A 69 -8.27 3.86 -3.22
CA ALA A 69 -7.06 4.50 -2.74
C ALA A 69 -7.22 5.09 -1.33
N LEU A 70 -8.37 5.74 -1.04
CA LEU A 70 -8.70 6.22 0.30
C LEU A 70 -8.77 5.07 1.32
N ALA A 71 -9.47 3.98 1.00
CA ALA A 71 -9.57 2.80 1.85
C ALA A 71 -8.20 2.16 2.10
N PHE A 72 -7.37 2.08 1.07
CA PHE A 72 -6.01 1.59 1.17
C PHE A 72 -5.17 2.46 2.11
N GLY A 73 -5.15 3.78 1.89
CA GLY A 73 -4.40 4.73 2.70
C GLY A 73 -4.79 4.71 4.18
N LEU A 74 -6.10 4.75 4.47
CA LEU A 74 -6.62 4.64 5.83
C LEU A 74 -6.30 3.28 6.48
N GLY A 75 -6.37 2.18 5.70
CA GLY A 75 -5.97 0.86 6.15
C GLY A 75 -4.49 0.81 6.53
N VAL A 76 -3.61 1.38 5.71
CA VAL A 76 -2.17 1.48 5.99
C VAL A 76 -1.90 2.30 7.24
N LEU A 77 -2.62 3.40 7.47
CA LEU A 77 -2.50 4.20 8.70
C LEU A 77 -2.94 3.43 9.94
N ALA A 78 -4.05 2.70 9.86
CA ALA A 78 -4.50 1.82 10.94
C ALA A 78 -3.47 0.73 11.25
N LEU A 79 -2.91 0.08 10.22
CA LEU A 79 -1.85 -0.89 10.38
C LEU A 79 -0.58 -0.27 10.98
N THR A 80 -0.23 0.95 10.58
CA THR A 80 0.92 1.69 11.16
C THR A 80 0.73 1.92 12.65
N ALA A 81 -0.48 2.33 13.07
CA ALA A 81 -0.82 2.47 14.48
C ALA A 81 -0.74 1.12 15.23
N ALA A 82 -1.19 0.03 14.62
CA ALA A 82 -1.08 -1.31 15.18
C ALA A 82 0.38 -1.75 15.38
N ILE A 83 1.24 -1.52 14.37
CA ILE A 83 2.68 -1.80 14.44
C ILE A 83 3.29 -0.95 15.56
N ALA A 84 3.05 0.36 15.58
CA ALA A 84 3.60 1.28 16.58
C ALA A 84 3.23 0.85 18.01
N ALA A 85 1.98 0.44 18.23
CA ALA A 85 1.50 -0.02 19.53
C ALA A 85 2.08 -1.39 19.94
N THR A 86 2.55 -2.19 18.98
CA THR A 86 3.15 -3.51 19.21
C THR A 86 4.65 -3.42 19.51
N LEU A 87 5.37 -2.44 18.95
CA LEU A 87 6.82 -2.37 19.05
C LEU A 87 7.26 -1.71 20.37
N PRO A 88 8.10 -2.38 21.19
CA PRO A 88 8.44 -1.91 22.54
C PRO A 88 9.57 -0.84 22.60
N SER A 89 10.12 -0.41 21.46
CA SER A 89 11.35 0.41 21.41
C SER A 89 11.16 1.69 20.57
N PRO A 90 11.85 2.80 20.90
CA PRO A 90 11.86 4.02 20.08
C PRO A 90 12.61 3.89 18.74
N ARG A 91 13.26 2.75 18.45
CA ARG A 91 14.13 2.59 17.27
C ARG A 91 13.47 2.43 15.90
N PRO A 92 12.25 1.89 15.72
CA PRO A 92 11.64 1.73 14.39
C PRO A 92 10.94 3.01 13.89
N ARG A 93 11.21 4.18 14.50
CA ARG A 93 10.58 5.47 14.16
C ARG A 93 10.66 5.77 12.67
N VAL A 94 11.80 5.56 12.02
CA VAL A 94 11.95 5.83 10.59
C VAL A 94 11.01 4.96 9.75
N GLY A 95 10.98 3.65 10.00
CA GLY A 95 10.08 2.74 9.27
C GLY A 95 8.60 3.07 9.50
N LEU A 96 8.23 3.43 10.74
CA LEU A 96 6.87 3.86 11.08
C LEU A 96 6.49 5.18 10.42
N THR A 97 7.37 6.17 10.43
CA THR A 97 7.17 7.46 9.76
C THR A 97 7.00 7.24 8.26
N LEU A 98 7.87 6.45 7.62
CA LEU A 98 7.74 6.12 6.21
C LEU A 98 6.40 5.45 5.91
N LEU A 99 6.00 4.46 6.70
CA LEU A 99 4.72 3.79 6.47
C LEU A 99 3.51 4.71 6.67
N ALA A 100 3.56 5.61 7.67
CA ALA A 100 2.54 6.64 7.88
C ALA A 100 2.47 7.61 6.70
N THR A 101 3.63 8.11 6.24
CA THR A 101 3.73 8.98 5.07
C THR A 101 3.19 8.29 3.82
N ALA A 102 3.45 6.99 3.66
CA ALA A 102 2.91 6.21 2.56
C ALA A 102 1.38 6.10 2.61
N GLY A 103 0.82 5.83 3.79
CA GLY A 103 -0.63 5.83 4.00
C GLY A 103 -1.27 7.19 3.70
N LEU A 104 -0.68 8.29 4.19
CA LEU A 104 -1.13 9.65 3.90
C LEU A 104 -1.04 10.00 2.41
N GLY A 105 0.06 9.62 1.75
CA GLY A 105 0.22 9.82 0.31
C GLY A 105 -0.87 9.11 -0.49
N MET A 106 -1.26 7.89 -0.09
CA MET A 106 -2.36 7.18 -0.74
C MET A 106 -3.74 7.82 -0.49
N VAL A 107 -3.95 8.46 0.67
CA VAL A 107 -5.16 9.28 0.90
C VAL A 107 -5.19 10.46 -0.05
N VAL A 108 -4.06 11.14 -0.25
CA VAL A 108 -3.94 12.25 -1.21
C VAL A 108 -4.17 11.74 -2.64
N VAL A 109 -3.57 10.62 -3.04
CA VAL A 109 -3.81 9.97 -4.35
C VAL A 109 -5.29 9.70 -4.59
N GLY A 110 -6.03 9.25 -3.58
CA GLY A 110 -7.48 9.02 -3.70
C GLY A 110 -8.31 10.30 -3.81
N ALA A 111 -7.84 11.41 -3.25
CA ALA A 111 -8.54 12.69 -3.25
C ALA A 111 -8.31 13.53 -4.51
N PHE A 112 -7.17 13.35 -5.17
CA PHE A 112 -6.78 14.13 -6.36
C PHE A 112 -6.69 13.20 -7.57
N PRO A 113 -7.59 13.30 -8.55
CA PRO A 113 -7.49 12.54 -9.81
C PRO A 113 -6.18 12.84 -10.56
N THR A 114 -5.65 11.82 -11.24
CA THR A 114 -4.49 11.97 -12.14
C THR A 114 -4.90 12.55 -13.49
N ASP A 115 -3.93 12.99 -14.26
CA ASP A 115 -4.11 13.43 -15.65
C ASP A 115 -3.86 12.24 -16.62
N PRO A 116 -4.37 12.29 -17.85
CA PRO A 116 -4.00 11.32 -18.88
C PRO A 116 -2.49 11.31 -19.13
N ILE A 117 -1.91 10.11 -19.23
CA ILE A 117 -0.53 9.95 -19.68
C ILE A 117 -0.53 10.02 -21.22
N ASP A 118 -0.73 11.21 -21.79
CA ASP A 118 -0.55 11.46 -23.22
C ASP A 118 0.81 12.15 -23.47
N PRO A 119 1.80 11.46 -24.07
CA PRO A 119 3.10 12.04 -24.39
C PRO A 119 3.05 13.16 -25.44
N THR A 120 1.92 13.32 -26.14
CA THR A 120 1.79 14.17 -27.33
C THR A 120 1.10 15.50 -27.09
N ASP A 121 0.51 15.73 -25.91
CA ASP A 121 -0.10 17.02 -25.57
C ASP A 121 0.21 17.47 -24.12
N PRO A 122 1.21 18.36 -23.93
CA PRO A 122 1.57 18.92 -22.63
C PRO A 122 0.48 19.79 -21.97
N ARG A 123 -0.63 20.09 -22.67
CA ARG A 123 -1.70 20.97 -22.17
C ARG A 123 -2.62 20.32 -21.14
N PHE A 124 -2.40 19.04 -20.82
CA PHE A 124 -3.22 18.30 -19.84
C PHE A 124 -2.61 18.20 -18.43
N VAL A 125 -1.55 18.95 -18.10
CA VAL A 125 -1.00 18.95 -16.73
C VAL A 125 -1.82 19.87 -15.83
N THR A 126 -2.66 19.28 -14.98
CA THR A 126 -3.46 20.00 -13.99
C THR A 126 -2.78 20.00 -12.62
N THR A 127 -3.15 20.95 -11.76
CA THR A 127 -2.69 20.95 -10.35
C THR A 127 -3.07 19.65 -9.64
N SER A 128 -4.23 19.07 -9.95
CA SER A 128 -4.67 17.79 -9.40
C SER A 128 -3.73 16.66 -9.80
N GLY A 129 -3.42 16.53 -11.10
CA GLY A 129 -2.51 15.48 -11.57
C GLY A 129 -1.09 15.63 -11.04
N VAL A 130 -0.59 16.86 -10.88
CA VAL A 130 0.71 17.11 -10.23
C VAL A 130 0.69 16.66 -8.76
N ILE A 131 -0.36 17.00 -8.00
CA ILE A 131 -0.50 16.56 -6.61
C ILE A 131 -0.58 15.03 -6.55
N HIS A 132 -1.37 14.42 -7.42
CA HIS A 132 -1.50 12.96 -7.51
C HIS A 132 -0.15 12.29 -7.78
N ALA A 133 0.59 12.75 -8.79
CA ALA A 133 1.87 12.17 -9.16
C ALA A 133 2.91 12.32 -8.05
N ALA A 134 3.02 13.50 -7.44
CA ALA A 134 3.93 13.74 -6.32
C ALA A 134 3.59 12.87 -5.10
N ALA A 135 2.30 12.76 -4.76
CA ALA A 135 1.83 11.93 -3.66
C ALA A 135 2.07 10.44 -3.92
N GLY A 136 1.83 9.97 -5.15
CA GLY A 136 2.08 8.58 -5.57
C GLY A 136 3.56 8.21 -5.48
N ILE A 137 4.45 9.03 -6.06
CA ILE A 137 5.91 8.82 -6.01
C ILE A 137 6.39 8.76 -4.56
N LEU A 138 5.95 9.72 -3.73
CA LEU A 138 6.31 9.76 -2.31
C LEU A 138 5.81 8.51 -1.58
N ALA A 139 4.55 8.12 -1.81
CA ALA A 139 3.95 6.95 -1.17
C ALA A 139 4.67 5.66 -1.54
N PHE A 140 4.90 5.42 -2.83
CA PHE A 140 5.55 4.20 -3.32
C PHE A 140 7.00 4.10 -2.84
N THR A 141 7.75 5.21 -2.86
CA THR A 141 9.11 5.27 -2.29
C THR A 141 9.08 4.92 -0.80
N CYS A 142 8.15 5.51 -0.05
CA CYS A 142 8.03 5.28 1.37
C CYS A 142 7.63 3.82 1.69
N PHE A 143 6.72 3.20 0.93
CA PHE A 143 6.41 1.78 1.07
C PHE A 143 7.61 0.87 0.81
N ALA A 144 8.33 1.12 -0.28
CA ALA A 144 9.51 0.36 -0.67
C ALA A 144 10.57 0.34 0.44
N LEU A 145 10.76 1.46 1.13
CA LEU A 145 11.72 1.59 2.22
C LEU A 145 11.19 1.10 3.58
N ALA A 146 9.90 1.29 3.87
CA ALA A 146 9.30 0.89 5.14
C ALA A 146 9.34 -0.63 5.35
N GLY A 147 9.12 -1.42 4.30
CA GLY A 147 9.05 -2.89 4.37
C GLY A 147 10.28 -3.53 5.03
N PRO A 148 11.50 -3.36 4.46
CA PRO A 148 12.73 -3.87 5.04
C PRO A 148 12.98 -3.37 6.48
N LEU A 149 12.74 -2.07 6.72
CA LEU A 149 13.02 -1.42 8.01
C LEU A 149 12.13 -1.93 9.15
N LEU A 150 10.87 -2.26 8.85
CA LEU A 150 9.90 -2.76 9.83
C LEU A 150 9.91 -4.28 9.97
N THR A 151 10.46 -5.02 9.01
CA THR A 151 10.44 -6.49 9.02
C THR A 151 11.11 -7.09 10.25
N ARG A 152 12.34 -6.67 10.58
CA ARG A 152 13.07 -7.21 11.76
C ARG A 152 12.36 -6.86 13.09
N PRO A 153 11.93 -5.60 13.33
CA PRO A 153 11.13 -5.27 14.51
C PRO A 153 9.85 -6.10 14.64
N ILE A 154 9.08 -6.26 13.57
CA ILE A 154 7.84 -7.05 13.57
C ILE A 154 8.14 -8.52 13.85
N LEU A 155 9.18 -9.08 13.23
CA LEU A 155 9.62 -10.45 13.50
C LEU A 155 9.93 -10.67 14.98
N LYS A 156 10.71 -9.76 15.60
CA LYS A 156 11.05 -9.87 17.02
C LYS A 156 9.84 -9.73 17.94
N ALA A 157 8.88 -8.87 17.59
CA ALA A 157 7.72 -8.61 18.43
C ALA A 157 6.59 -9.65 18.29
N THR A 158 6.49 -10.32 17.15
CA THR A 158 5.36 -11.22 16.82
C THR A 158 5.77 -12.67 16.56
N SER A 159 7.08 -12.96 16.47
CA SER A 159 7.62 -14.27 16.05
C SER A 159 7.15 -14.72 14.65
N THR A 160 6.66 -13.81 13.81
CA THR A 160 6.15 -14.11 12.46
C THR A 160 7.29 -14.31 11.47
N THR A 161 7.77 -15.53 11.28
CA THR A 161 8.93 -15.81 10.41
C THR A 161 8.68 -15.52 8.93
N ARG A 162 7.43 -15.64 8.44
CA ARG A 162 7.07 -15.39 7.03
C ARG A 162 7.44 -13.98 6.56
N VAL A 163 7.29 -12.96 7.42
CA VAL A 163 7.61 -11.57 7.02
C VAL A 163 9.10 -11.38 6.67
N ARG A 164 9.98 -12.22 7.24
CA ARG A 164 11.42 -12.18 6.95
C ARG A 164 11.73 -12.47 5.48
N GLY A 165 11.09 -13.49 4.91
CA GLY A 165 11.29 -13.87 3.50
C GLY A 165 10.73 -12.84 2.51
N LEU A 166 9.84 -11.97 2.97
CA LEU A 166 9.14 -10.98 2.15
C LEU A 166 9.74 -9.57 2.27
N ALA A 167 10.79 -9.39 3.08
CA ALA A 167 11.35 -8.07 3.39
C ALA A 167 11.75 -7.27 2.14
N LEU A 168 12.24 -7.95 1.11
CA LEU A 168 12.74 -7.36 -0.13
C LEU A 168 11.69 -7.25 -1.23
N LEU A 169 10.46 -7.75 -1.00
CA LEU A 169 9.40 -7.66 -2.00
C LEU A 169 9.02 -6.20 -2.31
N PRO A 170 8.80 -5.31 -1.32
CA PRO A 170 8.50 -3.91 -1.62
C PRO A 170 9.57 -3.20 -2.47
N PRO A 171 10.86 -3.18 -2.10
CA PRO A 171 11.87 -2.51 -2.93
C PRO A 171 12.06 -3.18 -4.29
N ALA A 172 11.95 -4.50 -4.40
CA ALA A 172 12.04 -5.20 -5.69
C ALA A 172 10.88 -4.83 -6.62
N GLY A 173 9.64 -4.80 -6.11
CA GLY A 173 8.48 -4.36 -6.89
C GLY A 173 8.61 -2.92 -7.36
N TYR A 174 9.05 -2.02 -6.48
CA TYR A 174 9.27 -0.61 -6.82
C TYR A 174 10.35 -0.44 -7.91
N ALA A 175 11.46 -1.18 -7.82
CA ALA A 175 12.49 -1.18 -8.84
C ALA A 175 11.98 -1.69 -10.20
N ILE A 176 11.15 -2.74 -10.20
CA ILE A 176 10.54 -3.28 -11.43
C ILE A 176 9.60 -2.26 -12.08
N PHE A 177 8.78 -1.55 -11.29
CA PHE A 177 7.92 -0.49 -11.81
C PHE A 177 8.72 0.61 -12.53
N TRP A 178 9.78 1.12 -11.90
CA TRP A 178 10.66 2.10 -12.55
C TRP A 178 11.37 1.54 -13.77
N ALA A 179 11.81 0.27 -13.73
CA ALA A 179 12.42 -0.38 -14.87
C ALA A 179 11.45 -0.45 -16.06
N THR A 180 10.17 -0.80 -15.83
CA THR A 180 9.16 -0.82 -16.90
C THR A 180 8.95 0.56 -17.52
N GLY A 181 8.85 1.63 -16.72
CA GLY A 181 8.70 2.98 -17.23
C GLY A 181 9.92 3.51 -17.99
N ILE A 182 11.14 3.20 -17.53
CA ILE A 182 12.37 3.56 -18.23
C ILE A 182 12.46 2.83 -19.56
N LEU A 183 12.21 1.52 -19.56
CA LEU A 183 12.29 0.69 -20.77
C LEU A 183 11.24 1.10 -21.80
N ASP A 184 10.02 1.42 -21.39
CA ASP A 184 8.98 1.93 -22.29
C ASP A 184 9.43 3.23 -22.99
N ASN A 185 10.01 4.18 -22.24
CA ASN A 185 10.52 5.44 -22.80
C ASN A 185 11.70 5.26 -23.76
N GLN A 186 12.54 4.24 -23.55
CA GLN A 186 13.75 4.01 -24.36
C GLN A 186 13.50 3.11 -25.57
N LEU A 187 12.59 2.15 -25.46
CA LEU A 187 12.35 1.11 -26.48
C LEU A 187 11.06 1.32 -27.27
N GLY A 188 10.24 2.33 -26.92
CA GLY A 188 8.92 2.54 -27.52
C GLY A 188 7.87 1.52 -27.08
N GLY A 189 8.15 0.77 -26.02
CA GLY A 189 7.30 -0.30 -25.46
C GLY A 189 8.05 -1.63 -25.29
N LEU A 190 7.61 -2.41 -24.30
CA LEU A 190 8.18 -3.72 -23.97
C LEU A 190 7.44 -4.91 -24.61
N PHE A 191 6.21 -4.68 -25.10
CA PHE A 191 5.39 -5.69 -25.76
C PHE A 191 5.01 -5.23 -27.18
N GLY A 192 6.03 -5.06 -28.03
CA GLY A 192 5.89 -4.28 -29.27
C GLY A 192 5.74 -2.79 -28.94
N ASN A 193 4.84 -2.08 -29.62
CA ASN A 193 4.59 -0.66 -29.35
C ASN A 193 3.71 -0.40 -28.10
N ARG A 194 3.53 -1.39 -27.23
CA ARG A 194 2.69 -1.29 -26.02
C ARG A 194 3.55 -1.05 -24.79
N SER A 195 3.14 -0.10 -23.96
CA SER A 195 3.72 0.15 -22.65
C SER A 195 3.49 -1.07 -21.72
N ALA A 196 4.47 -1.37 -20.87
CA ALA A 196 4.36 -2.35 -19.78
C ALA A 196 4.26 -1.70 -18.39
N THR A 197 4.18 -0.36 -18.33
CA THR A 197 4.15 0.39 -17.07
C THR A 197 2.94 0.01 -16.20
N GLY A 198 1.78 -0.25 -16.83
CA GLY A 198 0.60 -0.77 -16.13
C GLY A 198 0.81 -2.12 -15.45
N LEU A 199 1.52 -3.04 -16.12
CA LEU A 199 1.89 -4.33 -15.54
C LEU A 199 2.91 -4.18 -14.40
N GLY A 200 3.91 -3.31 -14.59
CA GLY A 200 4.94 -3.01 -13.58
C GLY A 200 4.33 -2.45 -12.29
N GLU A 201 3.37 -1.52 -12.40
CA GLU A 201 2.71 -0.94 -11.24
C GLU A 201 1.87 -1.98 -10.50
N ARG A 202 1.15 -2.85 -11.21
CA ARG A 202 0.37 -3.94 -10.60
C ARG A 202 1.26 -4.92 -9.86
N PHE A 203 2.39 -5.29 -10.45
CA PHE A 203 3.37 -6.15 -9.78
C PHE A 203 3.90 -5.49 -8.49
N MET A 204 4.27 -4.21 -8.55
CA MET A 204 4.67 -3.43 -7.37
C MET A 204 3.57 -3.38 -6.31
N ALA A 205 2.33 -3.08 -6.69
CA ALA A 205 1.21 -3.03 -5.77
C ALA A 205 1.01 -4.39 -5.07
N MET A 206 1.10 -5.50 -5.81
CA MET A 206 1.03 -6.85 -5.23
C MET A 206 2.14 -7.11 -4.22
N THR A 207 3.38 -6.67 -4.49
CA THR A 207 4.49 -6.87 -3.55
C THR A 207 4.28 -6.09 -2.24
N PHE A 208 3.74 -4.86 -2.34
CA PHE A 208 3.35 -4.06 -1.17
C PHE A 208 2.23 -4.74 -0.38
N ILE A 209 1.16 -5.16 -1.06
CA ILE A 209 -0.01 -5.81 -0.45
C ILE A 209 0.39 -7.09 0.29
N ILE A 210 1.19 -7.95 -0.34
CA ILE A 210 1.66 -9.21 0.26
C ILE A 210 2.42 -8.95 1.55
N TRP A 211 3.32 -7.95 1.55
CA TRP A 211 4.08 -7.59 2.75
C TRP A 211 3.17 -7.02 3.84
N LEU A 212 2.28 -6.08 3.50
CA LEU A 212 1.36 -5.41 4.44
C LEU A 212 0.40 -6.41 5.10
N ILE A 213 -0.23 -7.28 4.31
CA ILE A 213 -1.14 -8.32 4.82
C ILE A 213 -0.38 -9.29 5.73
N THR A 214 0.82 -9.73 5.35
CA THR A 214 1.62 -10.64 6.20
C THR A 214 2.00 -10.00 7.52
N ALA A 215 2.40 -8.73 7.51
CA ALA A 215 2.70 -7.96 8.72
C ALA A 215 1.46 -7.83 9.62
N ALA A 216 0.31 -7.45 9.05
CA ALA A 216 -0.95 -7.30 9.78
C ALA A 216 -1.43 -8.62 10.40
N LEU A 217 -1.35 -9.73 9.66
CA LEU A 217 -1.70 -11.05 10.16
C LEU A 217 -0.79 -11.50 11.31
N GLY A 218 0.50 -11.19 11.23
CA GLY A 218 1.46 -11.44 12.31
C GLY A 218 1.10 -10.70 13.60
N ILE A 219 0.79 -9.40 13.49
CA ILE A 219 0.36 -8.57 14.62
C ILE A 219 -0.96 -9.07 15.20
N ARG A 220 -1.98 -9.29 14.36
CA ARG A 220 -3.29 -9.79 14.78
C ARG A 220 -3.16 -11.11 15.54
N ARG A 221 -2.36 -12.05 15.03
CA ARG A 221 -2.09 -13.34 15.67
C ARG A 221 -1.42 -13.14 17.03
N ALA A 222 -0.35 -12.35 17.09
CA ALA A 222 0.37 -12.10 18.34
C ALA A 222 -0.55 -11.47 19.40
N MET A 223 -1.43 -10.54 19.02
CA MET A 223 -2.34 -9.90 19.97
C MET A 223 -3.46 -10.81 20.48
N ARG A 224 -3.94 -11.77 19.66
CA ARG A 224 -4.98 -12.73 20.04
C ARG A 224 -4.48 -13.93 20.86
N GLN A 225 -3.18 -14.24 20.82
CA GLN A 225 -2.60 -15.45 21.43
C GLN A 225 -2.04 -15.26 22.86
N GLY A 226 -2.10 -14.05 23.44
CA GLY A 226 -1.67 -13.84 24.82
C GLY A 226 -2.40 -12.69 25.48
#